data_AF-A0A971WEL9-F1
#
_entry.id   AF-A0A971WEL9-F1
#
_cell.length_a   1.000
_cell.length_b   1.000
_cell.length_c   1.000
_cell.angle_alpha   90.00
_cell.angle_beta   90.00
_cell.angle_gamma   90.00
#
_symmetry.space_group_name_H-M   'P 1'
#
loop_
_entity.id
_entity.type
_entity.pdbx_description
1 polymer ?
#
loop_
_entity_poly.entity_id
_entity_poly.type
_entity_poly.pdbx_seq_one_letter_code
_entity_poly.pdbx_strand_id
1 'polypeptide(L)'
;MANTVYQPHKSSLGIDANLMAVASSLPVILMLFAFLGVLASIVALIFALALSLIIFFLEKNSSLVKFSAVQAAVVNLVCGLIIVILLILRSIVYKAMIKNIIYDIYSYYWNYSDQYNSARTVRLVFLIVIYLVVLAFIGLQTIVALKSFKYTQFKLPVIGGIAEKVSEKLGKININPTNTNVPPAQPQYTTPAQGYTPPYT
;
A
#
# COMPACT_ATOMS: atom_id res chain seq x y z
N MET A 1 1.44 -20.92 6.12
CA MET A 1 0.06 -20.47 6.39
C MET A 1 -0.78 -20.86 5.18
N ALA A 2 -1.90 -21.56 5.37
CA ALA A 2 -2.79 -21.89 4.26
C ALA A 2 -3.48 -20.63 3.74
N ASN A 3 -3.56 -20.46 2.42
CA ASN A 3 -4.29 -19.36 1.82
C ASN A 3 -5.79 -19.70 1.81
N THR A 4 -6.64 -18.74 2.17
CA THR A 4 -8.09 -18.91 2.10
C THR A 4 -8.54 -18.69 0.66
N VAL A 5 -9.24 -19.68 0.09
CA VAL A 5 -9.82 -19.58 -1.26
C VAL A 5 -11.31 -19.28 -1.11
N TYR A 6 -11.78 -18.27 -1.83
CA TYR A 6 -13.17 -17.85 -1.85
C TYR A 6 -13.85 -18.34 -3.13
N GLN A 7 -15.15 -18.65 -3.02
CA GLN A 7 -15.98 -18.87 -4.21
C GLN A 7 -16.18 -17.54 -4.97
N PRO A 8 -16.38 -17.57 -6.29
CA PRO A 8 -16.74 -16.38 -7.04
C PRO A 8 -17.98 -15.69 -6.47
N HIS A 9 -17.87 -14.41 -6.14
CA HIS A 9 -18.94 -13.60 -5.57
C HIS A 9 -18.76 -12.12 -5.93
N LYS A 10 -19.82 -11.32 -5.69
CA LYS A 10 -19.81 -9.87 -5.89
C LYS A 10 -19.37 -9.12 -4.62
N SER A 11 -18.67 -8.02 -4.84
CA SER A 11 -18.42 -6.94 -3.87
C SER A 11 -19.73 -6.21 -3.55
N SER A 12 -19.78 -5.52 -2.41
CA SER A 12 -20.85 -4.54 -2.12
C SER A 12 -21.02 -3.43 -3.16
N LEU A 13 -20.02 -3.21 -4.02
CA LEU A 13 -20.07 -2.26 -5.13
C LEU A 13 -20.62 -2.87 -6.44
N GLY A 14 -21.07 -4.13 -6.42
CA GLY A 14 -21.63 -4.82 -7.59
C GLY A 14 -20.60 -5.39 -8.57
N ILE A 15 -19.31 -5.10 -8.35
CA ILE A 15 -18.17 -5.61 -9.14
C ILE A 15 -17.76 -6.99 -8.61
N ASP A 16 -17.09 -7.82 -9.42
CA ASP A 16 -16.52 -9.08 -8.94
C ASP A 16 -15.50 -8.85 -7.82
N ALA A 17 -15.60 -9.66 -6.76
CA ALA A 17 -14.79 -9.49 -5.56
C ALA A 17 -13.28 -9.66 -5.83
N ASN A 18 -12.88 -10.50 -6.78
CA ASN A 18 -11.47 -10.65 -7.16
C ASN A 18 -10.92 -9.35 -7.79
N LEU A 19 -11.68 -8.72 -8.67
CA LEU A 19 -11.29 -7.47 -9.32
C LEU A 19 -11.27 -6.32 -8.32
N MET A 20 -12.25 -6.26 -7.41
CA MET A 20 -12.25 -5.24 -6.36
C MET A 20 -11.10 -5.44 -5.35
N ALA A 21 -10.73 -6.70 -5.06
CA ALA A 21 -9.59 -7.02 -4.23
C ALA A 21 -8.25 -6.70 -4.91
N VAL A 22 -8.18 -6.76 -6.25
CA VAL A 22 -7.05 -6.25 -7.03
C VAL A 22 -7.04 -4.72 -6.98
N ALA A 23 -8.17 -4.07 -7.21
CA ALA A 23 -8.29 -2.61 -7.18
C ALA A 23 -7.84 -2.03 -5.83
N SER A 24 -8.15 -2.72 -4.72
CA SER A 24 -7.72 -2.29 -3.39
C SER A 24 -6.21 -2.35 -3.15
N SER A 25 -5.45 -3.08 -3.97
CA SER A 25 -3.98 -3.12 -3.90
C SER A 25 -3.30 -2.00 -4.70
N LEU A 26 -4.00 -1.36 -5.65
CA LEU A 26 -3.47 -0.32 -6.53
C LEU A 26 -3.10 1.02 -5.86
N PRO A 27 -3.68 1.46 -4.73
CA PRO A 27 -3.36 2.76 -4.15
C PRO A 27 -1.87 2.98 -3.85
N VAL A 28 -1.08 1.91 -3.66
CA VAL A 28 0.38 1.99 -3.48
C VAL A 28 1.08 2.66 -4.67
N ILE A 29 0.52 2.58 -5.88
CA ILE A 29 1.09 3.19 -7.09
C ILE A 29 1.18 4.72 -6.94
N LEU A 30 0.27 5.33 -6.18
CA LEU A 30 0.33 6.76 -5.90
C LEU A 30 1.62 7.15 -5.17
N MET A 31 2.27 6.24 -4.46
CA MET A 31 3.55 6.50 -3.81
C MET A 31 4.69 6.73 -4.78
N LEU A 32 4.52 6.42 -6.09
CA LEU A 32 5.48 6.83 -7.10
C LEU A 32 5.63 8.35 -7.11
N PHE A 33 4.59 9.14 -6.85
CA PHE A 33 4.69 10.62 -6.82
C PHE A 33 5.59 11.17 -5.70
N ALA A 34 6.12 10.33 -4.81
CA ALA A 34 7.06 10.75 -3.77
C ALA A 34 8.36 11.38 -4.33
N PHE A 35 8.74 11.09 -5.58
CA PHE A 35 9.94 11.72 -6.19
C PHE A 35 9.76 13.22 -6.45
N LEU A 36 8.53 13.73 -6.53
CA LEU A 36 8.25 15.14 -6.84
C LEU A 36 8.58 16.11 -5.70
N GLY A 37 8.82 15.60 -4.48
CA GLY A 37 9.18 16.41 -3.33
C GLY A 37 8.37 16.09 -2.08
N VAL A 38 8.66 16.79 -0.98
CA VAL A 38 8.09 16.48 0.35
C VAL A 38 6.58 16.63 0.35
N LEU A 39 6.06 17.75 -0.15
CA LEU A 39 4.62 18.00 -0.19
C LEU A 39 3.89 16.95 -1.03
N ALA A 40 4.39 16.66 -2.23
CA ALA A 40 3.82 15.63 -3.09
C ALA A 40 3.87 14.23 -2.45
N SER A 41 4.94 13.90 -1.72
CA SER A 41 5.08 12.64 -0.98
C SER A 41 4.01 12.49 0.11
N ILE A 42 3.79 13.54 0.88
CA ILE A 42 2.79 13.55 1.97
C ILE A 42 1.37 13.43 1.37
N VAL A 43 1.09 14.20 0.32
CA VAL A 43 -0.20 14.14 -0.38
C VAL A 43 -0.44 12.74 -0.95
N ALA A 44 0.54 12.15 -1.63
CA ALA A 44 0.46 10.79 -2.17
C ALA A 44 0.19 9.74 -1.07
N LEU A 45 0.86 9.84 0.07
CA LEU A 45 0.63 8.97 1.22
C LEU A 45 -0.81 9.07 1.73
N ILE A 46 -1.32 10.29 1.90
CA ILE A 46 -2.69 10.52 2.38
C ILE A 46 -3.70 9.91 1.41
N PHE A 47 -3.55 10.15 0.10
CA PHE A 47 -4.47 9.59 -0.90
C PHE A 47 -4.38 8.05 -0.98
N ALA A 48 -3.19 7.47 -0.94
CA ALA A 48 -3.01 6.02 -0.96
C ALA A 48 -3.68 5.34 0.23
N LEU A 49 -3.54 5.93 1.43
CA LEU A 49 -4.17 5.44 2.65
C LEU A 49 -5.70 5.65 2.61
N ALA A 50 -6.14 6.84 2.22
CA ALA A 50 -7.56 7.17 2.13
C ALA A 50 -8.31 6.24 1.18
N LEU A 51 -7.80 5.99 -0.03
CA LEU A 51 -8.43 5.08 -0.99
C LEU A 51 -8.57 3.66 -0.43
N SER A 52 -7.52 3.16 0.24
CA SER A 52 -7.54 1.83 0.86
C SER A 52 -8.62 1.73 1.94
N LEU A 53 -8.74 2.76 2.78
CA LEU A 53 -9.75 2.83 3.85
C LEU A 53 -11.17 3.04 3.30
N ILE A 54 -11.34 3.88 2.27
CA ILE A 54 -12.62 4.07 1.60
C ILE A 54 -13.15 2.74 1.06
N ILE A 55 -12.30 1.96 0.38
CA ILE A 55 -12.69 0.64 -0.11
C ILE A 55 -13.07 -0.29 1.05
N PHE A 56 -12.30 -0.28 2.14
CA PHE A 56 -12.62 -1.08 3.32
C PHE A 56 -13.99 -0.75 3.92
N PHE A 57 -14.34 0.54 4.06
CA PHE A 57 -15.61 0.96 4.64
C PHE A 57 -16.81 0.79 3.70
N LEU A 58 -16.60 0.94 2.39
CA LEU A 58 -17.65 0.70 1.39
C LEU A 58 -17.93 -0.79 1.21
N GLU A 59 -16.93 -1.64 1.36
CA GLU A 59 -17.12 -3.08 1.30
C GLU A 59 -17.82 -3.59 2.57
N LYS A 60 -18.95 -4.27 2.39
CA LYS A 60 -19.73 -4.88 3.48
C LYS A 60 -19.79 -6.40 3.36
N ASN A 61 -19.79 -6.92 2.13
CA ASN A 61 -20.18 -8.31 1.83
C ASN A 61 -18.98 -9.25 1.60
N SER A 62 -17.85 -8.74 1.12
CA SER A 62 -16.68 -9.54 0.77
C SER A 62 -15.57 -9.43 1.80
N SER A 63 -15.27 -10.52 2.50
CA SER A 63 -14.11 -10.59 3.40
C SER A 63 -12.78 -10.57 2.64
N LEU A 64 -12.73 -11.08 1.40
CA LEU A 64 -11.56 -11.01 0.53
C LEU A 64 -11.18 -9.55 0.24
N VAL A 65 -12.17 -8.75 -0.19
CA VAL A 65 -11.95 -7.33 -0.50
C VAL A 65 -11.61 -6.54 0.76
N LYS A 66 -12.31 -6.77 1.88
CA LYS A 66 -11.99 -6.14 3.17
C LYS A 66 -10.56 -6.44 3.60
N PHE A 67 -10.15 -7.70 3.56
CA PHE A 67 -8.80 -8.10 3.92
C PHE A 67 -7.75 -7.45 3.01
N SER A 68 -7.97 -7.48 1.69
CA SER A 68 -7.06 -6.87 0.72
C SER A 68 -6.93 -5.37 0.95
N ALA A 69 -8.04 -4.67 1.22
CA ALA A 69 -8.06 -3.25 1.53
C ALA A 69 -7.34 -2.90 2.84
N VAL A 70 -7.53 -3.68 3.90
CA VAL A 70 -6.78 -3.49 5.17
C VAL A 70 -5.29 -3.77 4.96
N GLN A 71 -4.94 -4.85 4.28
CA GLN A 71 -3.54 -5.16 3.98
C GLN A 71 -2.89 -4.04 3.15
N ALA A 72 -3.61 -3.48 2.17
CA ALA A 72 -3.17 -2.32 1.41
C ALA A 72 -2.98 -1.07 2.27
N ALA A 73 -3.93 -0.76 3.15
CA ALA A 73 -3.81 0.36 4.09
C ALA A 73 -2.57 0.20 4.99
N VAL A 74 -2.32 -1.00 5.53
CA VAL A 74 -1.15 -1.27 6.37
C VAL A 74 0.14 -1.16 5.57
N VAL A 75 0.19 -1.72 4.36
CA VAL A 75 1.36 -1.58 3.48
C VAL A 75 1.66 -0.11 3.17
N ASN A 76 0.65 0.67 2.80
CA ASN A 76 0.81 2.09 2.50
C ASN A 76 1.28 2.88 3.72
N LEU A 77 0.77 2.56 4.91
CA LEU A 77 1.19 3.18 6.16
C LEU A 77 2.67 2.86 6.48
N VAL A 78 3.07 1.59 6.37
CA VAL A 78 4.46 1.17 6.61
C VAL A 78 5.42 1.79 5.60
N CYS A 79 5.09 1.73 4.31
CA CYS A 79 5.88 2.36 3.26
C CYS A 79 5.99 3.88 3.48
N GLY A 80 4.87 4.53 3.82
CA GLY A 80 4.81 5.95 4.12
C GLY A 80 5.72 6.36 5.26
N LEU A 81 5.72 5.60 6.35
CA LEU A 81 6.57 5.85 7.50
C LEU A 81 8.07 5.78 7.13
N ILE A 82 8.46 4.78 6.34
CA ILE A 82 9.83 4.64 5.84
C ILE A 82 10.21 5.84 4.95
N ILE A 83 9.33 6.26 4.04
CA ILE A 83 9.56 7.43 3.17
C ILE A 83 9.73 8.70 4.00
N VAL A 84 8.87 8.93 4.99
CA VAL A 84 8.97 10.11 5.88
C VAL A 84 10.32 10.13 6.60
N ILE A 85 10.77 8.99 7.13
CA ILE A 85 12.09 8.87 7.76
C ILE A 85 13.20 9.22 6.77
N LEU A 86 13.18 8.66 5.56
CA LEU A 86 14.18 8.94 4.51
C LEU A 86 14.19 10.41 4.10
N LEU A 87 13.03 11.08 4.03
CA LEU A 87 12.92 12.50 3.72
C LEU A 87 13.49 13.39 4.82
N ILE A 88 13.29 13.02 6.09
CA ILE A 88 13.89 13.71 7.24
C ILE A 88 15.40 13.55 7.21
N LEU A 89 15.90 12.32 7.06
CA LEU A 89 17.34 12.03 6.97
C LEU A 89 18.00 12.80 5.82
N ARG A 90 17.38 12.78 4.63
CA ARG A 90 17.84 13.56 3.49
C ARG A 90 17.97 15.04 3.83
N SER A 91 16.98 15.61 4.51
CA SER A 91 16.97 17.03 4.85
C SER A 91 18.05 17.40 5.88
N ILE A 92 18.32 16.51 6.84
CA ILE A 92 19.40 16.68 7.83
C ILE A 92 20.76 16.64 7.13
N VAL A 93 21.03 15.60 6.34
CA VAL A 93 22.32 15.44 5.64
C VAL A 93 22.55 16.59 4.66
N TYR A 94 21.55 16.97 3.88
CA TYR A 94 21.65 18.08 2.93
C TYR A 94 21.99 19.40 3.63
N LYS A 95 21.32 19.72 4.74
CA LYS A 95 21.59 20.94 5.52
C LYS A 95 22.97 20.93 6.18
N ALA A 96 23.46 19.77 6.61
CA ALA A 96 24.80 19.65 7.18
C ALA A 96 25.91 19.97 6.15
N MET A 97 25.64 19.76 4.85
CA MET A 97 26.59 20.01 3.77
C MET A 97 26.62 21.47 3.30
N ILE A 98 25.49 22.19 3.39
CA ILE A 98 25.38 23.58 2.94
C ILE A 98 25.43 24.52 4.16
N LYS A 99 26.60 25.07 4.46
CA LYS A 99 26.83 25.92 5.63
C LYS A 99 26.30 27.36 5.53
N ASN A 100 25.94 27.86 4.34
CA ASN A 100 25.52 29.26 4.13
C ASN A 100 24.31 29.41 3.20
N ILE A 101 23.21 29.94 3.73
CA ILE A 101 21.94 30.24 3.02
C ILE A 101 22.10 31.35 1.97
N ILE A 102 23.01 32.30 2.17
CA ILE A 102 23.20 33.47 1.28
C ILE A 102 23.77 33.07 -0.08
N TYR A 103 24.53 31.96 -0.16
CA TYR A 103 25.11 31.45 -1.40
C TYR A 103 24.14 30.57 -2.22
N ASP A 104 22.95 30.25 -1.71
CA ASP A 104 22.01 29.31 -2.34
C ASP A 104 21.41 29.87 -3.66
N ILE A 105 21.20 31.18 -3.74
CA ILE A 105 20.70 31.84 -4.97
C ILE A 105 21.82 32.07 -5.98
N TYR A 106 23.03 32.44 -5.53
CA TYR A 106 24.15 32.76 -6.44
C TYR A 106 24.87 31.52 -7.00
N SER A 107 24.99 30.45 -6.21
CA SER A 107 25.63 29.19 -6.64
C SER A 107 24.78 28.35 -7.59
N TYR A 108 23.44 28.48 -7.52
CA TYR A 108 22.50 27.79 -8.41
C TYR A 108 22.73 28.11 -9.90
N TYR A 109 23.18 29.35 -10.21
CA TYR A 109 23.43 29.80 -11.58
C TYR A 109 24.88 29.64 -12.04
N TRP A 110 25.85 29.56 -11.12
CA TRP A 110 27.28 29.73 -11.45
C TRP A 110 28.20 28.56 -11.07
N ASN A 111 27.70 27.36 -10.78
CA ASN A 111 28.46 26.10 -10.93
C ASN A 111 29.89 26.02 -10.31
N TYR A 112 30.16 26.67 -9.16
CA TYR A 112 31.54 26.80 -8.65
C TYR A 112 31.75 26.51 -7.16
N SER A 113 31.22 25.40 -6.64
CA SER A 113 31.93 24.73 -5.52
C SER A 113 31.62 23.23 -5.44
N ASP A 114 32.65 22.43 -5.13
CA ASP A 114 32.54 20.98 -4.90
C ASP A 114 31.49 20.62 -3.84
N GLN A 115 31.19 21.55 -2.92
CA GLN A 115 30.18 21.38 -1.87
C GLN A 115 28.76 21.30 -2.45
N TYR A 116 28.41 22.11 -3.47
CA TYR A 116 27.09 22.05 -4.10
C TYR A 116 26.90 20.80 -4.95
N ASN A 117 27.94 20.38 -5.68
CA ASN A 117 27.92 19.13 -6.42
C ASN A 117 27.74 17.93 -5.47
N SER A 118 28.41 17.96 -4.32
CA SER A 118 28.25 16.94 -3.28
C SER A 118 26.83 16.91 -2.69
N ALA A 119 26.24 18.07 -2.38
CA ALA A 119 24.87 18.15 -1.86
C ALA A 119 23.80 17.70 -2.87
N ARG A 120 23.98 18.01 -4.16
CA ARG A 120 23.12 17.51 -5.25
C ARG A 120 23.20 16.00 -5.38
N THR A 121 24.41 15.42 -5.33
CA THR A 121 24.61 13.98 -5.37
C THR A 121 23.90 13.28 -4.21
N VAL A 122 24.01 13.81 -2.98
CA VAL A 122 23.27 13.27 -1.83
C VAL A 122 21.77 13.29 -2.07
N ARG A 123 21.21 14.40 -2.55
CA ARG A 123 19.79 14.48 -2.88
C ARG A 123 19.36 13.40 -3.87
N LEU A 124 20.15 13.17 -4.92
CA LEU A 124 19.87 12.15 -5.93
C LEU A 124 19.94 10.73 -5.36
N VAL A 125 20.95 10.42 -4.55
CA VAL A 125 21.09 9.10 -3.90
C VAL A 125 19.87 8.79 -3.03
N PHE A 126 19.42 9.74 -2.20
CA PHE A 126 18.22 9.54 -1.39
C PHE A 126 16.96 9.36 -2.23
N LEU A 127 16.82 10.06 -3.36
CA LEU A 127 15.68 9.87 -4.28
C LEU A 127 15.69 8.47 -4.90
N ILE A 128 16.85 7.96 -5.32
CA ILE A 128 16.99 6.61 -5.84
C ILE A 128 16.60 5.58 -4.77
N VAL A 129 17.08 5.73 -3.54
CA VAL A 129 16.74 4.83 -2.42
C VAL A 129 15.23 4.84 -2.14
N ILE A 130 14.60 6.02 -2.07
CA ILE A 130 13.15 6.14 -1.90
C ILE A 130 12.40 5.43 -3.03
N TYR A 131 12.84 5.63 -4.27
CA TYR A 131 12.22 5.00 -5.44
C TYR A 131 12.31 3.46 -5.39
N LEU A 132 13.47 2.92 -5.02
CA LEU A 132 13.66 1.47 -4.86
C LEU A 132 12.76 0.89 -3.76
N VAL A 133 12.61 1.60 -2.63
CA VAL A 133 11.69 1.21 -1.56
C VAL A 133 10.25 1.14 -2.08
N VAL A 134 9.79 2.17 -2.79
CA VAL A 134 8.44 2.20 -3.36
C VAL A 134 8.23 1.04 -4.33
N LEU A 135 9.18 0.77 -5.23
CA LEU A 135 9.11 -0.35 -6.16
C LEU A 135 9.02 -1.71 -5.45
N ALA A 136 9.75 -1.91 -4.35
CA ALA A 136 9.67 -3.13 -3.56
C ALA A 136 8.25 -3.34 -3.01
N PHE A 137 7.63 -2.29 -2.45
CA PHE A 137 6.26 -2.37 -1.93
C PHE A 137 5.20 -2.55 -3.03
N ILE A 138 5.39 -1.93 -4.20
CA ILE A 138 4.55 -2.19 -5.37
C ILE A 138 4.65 -3.67 -5.76
N GLY A 139 5.86 -4.23 -5.83
CA GLY A 139 6.06 -5.66 -6.14
C GLY A 139 5.34 -6.58 -5.16
N LEU A 140 5.41 -6.29 -3.85
CA LEU A 140 4.66 -7.05 -2.84
C LEU A 140 3.14 -6.98 -3.07
N GLN A 141 2.62 -5.80 -3.38
CA GLN A 141 1.19 -5.64 -3.68
C GLN A 141 0.77 -6.31 -4.99
N THR A 142 1.64 -6.35 -6.00
CA THR A 142 1.38 -7.09 -7.23
C THR A 142 1.21 -8.58 -6.95
N ILE A 143 2.01 -9.17 -6.06
CA ILE A 143 1.85 -10.58 -5.67
C ILE A 143 0.48 -10.81 -5.01
N VAL A 144 0.05 -9.90 -4.13
CA VAL A 144 -1.28 -9.93 -3.51
C VAL A 144 -2.36 -9.83 -4.58
N ALA A 145 -2.26 -8.88 -5.51
CA ALA A 145 -3.20 -8.68 -6.60
C ALA A 145 -3.36 -9.95 -7.45
N LEU A 146 -2.25 -10.59 -7.85
CA LEU A 146 -2.26 -11.81 -8.66
C LEU A 146 -2.95 -12.98 -7.95
N LYS A 147 -2.79 -13.10 -6.63
CA LYS A 147 -3.48 -14.11 -5.82
C LYS A 147 -4.96 -13.78 -5.64
N SER A 148 -5.27 -12.52 -5.35
CA SER A 148 -6.63 -12.01 -5.21
C SER A 148 -7.44 -12.17 -6.50
N PHE A 149 -6.80 -12.04 -7.68
CA PHE A 149 -7.44 -12.28 -8.98
C PHE A 149 -7.99 -13.71 -9.11
N LYS A 150 -7.32 -14.69 -8.46
CA LYS A 150 -7.74 -16.09 -8.35
C LYS A 150 -8.59 -16.38 -7.11
N TYR A 151 -9.28 -15.37 -6.57
CA TYR A 151 -10.08 -15.46 -5.34
C TYR A 151 -9.32 -16.03 -4.13
N THR A 152 -7.99 -15.89 -4.12
CA THR A 152 -7.14 -16.43 -3.06
C THR A 152 -6.64 -15.30 -2.19
N GLN A 153 -7.01 -15.32 -0.91
CA GLN A 153 -6.48 -14.39 0.07
C GLN A 153 -5.04 -14.75 0.42
N PHE A 154 -4.12 -13.89 0.00
CA PHE A 154 -2.70 -14.01 0.30
C PHE A 154 -2.28 -13.00 1.36
N LYS A 155 -1.72 -13.53 2.46
CA LYS A 155 -1.19 -12.72 3.56
C LYS A 155 0.29 -12.44 3.30
N LEU A 156 0.66 -11.16 3.23
CA LEU A 156 2.08 -10.80 3.14
C LEU A 156 2.82 -11.23 4.42
N PRO A 157 4.02 -11.84 4.33
CA PRO A 157 4.83 -12.10 5.52
C PRO A 157 5.18 -10.78 6.23
N VAL A 158 5.25 -10.79 7.57
CA VAL A 158 5.47 -9.62 8.45
C VAL A 158 4.30 -8.63 8.51
N ILE A 159 3.67 -8.28 7.38
CA ILE A 159 2.58 -7.30 7.31
C ILE A 159 1.20 -7.93 7.52
N GLY A 160 1.01 -9.16 7.02
CA GLY A 160 -0.26 -9.89 7.11
C GLY A 160 -0.67 -10.21 8.55
N GLY A 161 0.30 -10.44 9.45
CA GLY A 161 0.02 -10.62 10.87
C GLY A 161 -0.46 -9.35 11.58
N ILE A 162 -0.03 -8.17 11.11
CA ILE A 162 -0.53 -6.86 11.58
C ILE A 162 -1.94 -6.64 11.02
N ALA A 163 -2.13 -6.87 9.71
CA ALA A 163 -3.41 -6.72 9.04
C ALA A 163 -4.50 -7.62 9.65
N GLU A 164 -4.17 -8.86 10.01
CA GLU A 164 -5.09 -9.78 10.67
C GLU A 164 -5.56 -9.28 12.04
N LYS A 165 -4.62 -8.81 12.89
CA LYS A 165 -4.95 -8.23 14.20
C LYS A 165 -5.79 -6.96 14.09
N VAL A 166 -5.51 -6.12 13.09
CA VAL A 166 -6.26 -4.89 12.83
C VAL A 166 -7.67 -5.21 12.32
N SER A 167 -7.80 -6.14 11.37
CA SER A 167 -9.11 -6.60 10.86
C SER A 167 -9.98 -7.23 11.94
N GLU A 168 -9.40 -8.02 12.85
CA GLU A 168 -10.15 -8.63 13.95
C GLU A 168 -10.67 -7.57 14.94
N LYS A 169 -9.85 -6.57 15.28
CA LYS A 169 -10.25 -5.48 16.17
C LYS A 169 -11.28 -4.55 15.52
N LEU A 170 -11.10 -4.20 14.25
CA LEU A 170 -12.05 -3.36 13.51
C LEU A 170 -13.38 -4.08 13.25
N GLY A 171 -13.37 -5.40 13.01
CA GLY A 171 -14.58 -6.20 12.88
C GLY A 171 -15.42 -6.27 14.16
N LYS A 172 -14.79 -6.07 15.34
CA LYS A 172 -15.46 -6.00 16.64
C LYS A 172 -16.06 -4.61 16.93
N ILE A 173 -15.63 -3.56 16.22
CA ILE A 173 -16.18 -2.20 16.36
C ILE A 173 -17.41 -2.12 15.46
N ASN A 174 -18.54 -2.60 15.97
CA ASN A 174 -19.83 -2.52 15.31
C ASN A 174 -20.40 -1.10 15.48
N ILE A 175 -20.42 -0.29 14.42
CA ILE A 175 -20.97 1.09 14.44
C ILE A 175 -22.50 1.09 14.18
N ASN A 176 -23.19 -0.03 14.41
CA ASN A 176 -24.66 -0.10 14.35
C ASN A 176 -25.20 -1.15 15.34
N PRO A 177 -25.99 -0.76 16.36
CA PRO A 177 -26.54 -1.70 17.35
C PRO A 177 -27.87 -2.33 16.93
N THR A 178 -28.17 -2.50 15.64
CA THR A 178 -29.41 -3.14 15.19
C THR A 178 -29.15 -4.27 14.20
N ASN A 179 -29.62 -5.46 14.59
CA ASN A 179 -29.57 -6.78 13.93
C ASN A 179 -28.35 -7.67 14.20
N THR A 180 -28.17 -8.05 15.47
CA THR A 180 -27.57 -9.33 15.84
C THR A 180 -28.55 -10.47 15.52
N ASN A 181 -28.44 -11.09 14.34
CA ASN A 181 -28.78 -12.51 14.10
C ASN A 181 -28.52 -12.94 12.64
N VAL A 182 -27.42 -12.49 12.04
CA VAL A 182 -26.84 -13.22 10.90
C VAL A 182 -25.43 -13.60 11.31
N PRO A 183 -25.13 -14.89 11.53
CA PRO A 183 -23.77 -15.34 11.77
C PRO A 183 -22.88 -14.84 10.63
N PRO A 184 -21.65 -14.36 10.89
CA PRO A 184 -20.71 -14.09 9.81
C PRO A 184 -20.63 -15.34 8.94
N ALA A 185 -20.84 -15.19 7.63
CA ALA A 185 -20.77 -16.29 6.68
C ALA A 185 -19.47 -17.08 6.96
N GLN A 186 -19.64 -18.29 7.47
CA GLN A 186 -18.50 -19.09 7.90
C GLN A 186 -17.64 -19.38 6.69
N PRO A 187 -16.30 -19.28 6.79
CA PRO A 187 -15.42 -19.73 5.72
C PRO A 187 -15.69 -21.23 5.51
N GLN A 188 -16.37 -21.57 4.42
CA GLN A 188 -16.53 -22.97 4.04
C GLN A 188 -15.16 -23.47 3.57
N TYR A 189 -14.58 -24.37 4.36
CA TYR A 189 -13.43 -25.16 3.96
C TYR A 189 -13.85 -26.02 2.76
N THR A 190 -13.44 -25.62 1.56
CA THR A 190 -13.47 -26.53 0.41
C THR A 190 -12.12 -27.24 0.34
N THR A 191 -12.18 -28.56 0.29
CA THR A 191 -11.08 -29.44 -0.10
C THR A 191 -10.41 -28.95 -1.38
N PRO A 192 -9.09 -29.15 -1.56
CA PRO A 192 -8.33 -28.59 -2.67
C PRO A 192 -8.96 -28.93 -4.03
N ALA A 193 -9.21 -27.89 -4.83
CA ALA A 193 -9.88 -27.99 -6.12
C ALA A 193 -9.09 -28.89 -7.10
N GLN A 194 -9.78 -29.88 -7.67
CA GLN A 194 -9.31 -30.60 -8.85
C GLN A 194 -9.13 -29.63 -10.03
N GLY A 195 -8.14 -29.94 -10.87
CA GLY A 195 -7.63 -29.07 -11.92
C GLY A 195 -8.70 -28.54 -12.87
N TYR A 196 -8.59 -27.24 -13.18
CA TYR A 196 -9.36 -26.58 -14.22
C TYR A 196 -8.96 -27.10 -15.60
N THR A 197 -9.86 -27.80 -16.29
CA THR A 197 -9.77 -28.07 -17.73
C THR A 197 -10.61 -27.02 -18.49
N PRO A 198 -10.00 -26.20 -19.36
CA PRO A 198 -10.76 -25.25 -20.16
C PRO A 198 -11.66 -25.97 -21.18
N PRO A 199 -12.86 -25.44 -21.49
CA PRO A 199 -13.72 -25.99 -22.52
C PRO A 199 -13.11 -25.74 -23.91
N TYR A 200 -13.02 -26.80 -24.71
CA TYR A 200 -12.73 -26.71 -26.14
C TYR A 200 -14.01 -26.32 -26.88
N THR A 201 -14.05 -25.11 -27.43
CA THR A 201 -14.72 -24.78 -28.71
C THR A 201 -14.10 -23.51 -29.27
#